data_AF-A0A927FNU8-F1
#
_entry.id   AF-A0A927FNU8-F1
#
_cell.length_a   1.000
_cell.length_b   1.000
_cell.length_c   1.000
_cell.angle_alpha   90.00
_cell.angle_beta   90.00
_cell.angle_gamma   90.00
#
_symmetry.space_group_name_H-M   'P 1'
#
loop_
_entity.id
_entity.type
_entity.pdbx_description
1 polymer ?
#
loop_
_entity_poly.entity_id
_entity_poly.type
_entity_poly.pdbx_seq_one_letter_code
_entity_poly.pdbx_strand_id
1 'polypeptide(L)'
;MRSDVLRHGDGHRVGYVELFFDLVFVFAVTQLSHSLIAHPDGTTLLHTLVLGWAVWWLWIDTTWVTNWLDPETVPVRTMLLVLMLLGLLMSSAIPEAFEGKALLFALPYVAIQVGRSAFAVWAMGRHWPDNALNFVRITVWLMVSGAFWVVGALVEDARLWLWVVAALIDVVGPRALFRVPGLGATDPRTWVVRGAHMAERVALFIIISLGESIVVTGAAFAELEVSSAVVWAFLAAFASTVLMWLLFFDRAEQSAAEYFESRDEPGMVAQTAYTYIPFLLVAGIVLTAVGDELVLAHPSGHTAPWTAGLVCGAAAVYLLGNALFRRATGGPWSVPHLVGALVAVAVVALRDAVSPLALSWITNAVMLAVLVGDVGLQRRRSSGNDEGPVG
;
A
#
# COMPACT_ATOMS: atom_id res chain seq x y z
N MET A 1 -15.84 -25.46 -23.42
CA MET A 1 -16.41 -24.14 -23.78
C MET A 1 -15.82 -23.12 -22.81
N ARG A 2 -14.59 -22.62 -23.04
CA ARG A 2 -14.03 -21.56 -22.20
C ARG A 2 -14.52 -20.24 -22.79
N SER A 3 -15.34 -19.51 -22.03
CA SER A 3 -15.73 -18.14 -22.35
C SER A 3 -14.49 -17.28 -22.48
N ASP A 4 -14.54 -16.26 -23.32
CA ASP A 4 -13.50 -15.23 -23.33
C ASP A 4 -13.45 -14.58 -21.95
N VAL A 5 -12.29 -14.62 -21.30
CA VAL A 5 -12.07 -14.10 -19.94
C VAL A 5 -11.21 -12.85 -19.94
N LEU A 6 -10.81 -12.37 -21.13
CA LEU A 6 -10.01 -11.17 -21.27
C LEU A 6 -10.91 -9.94 -21.23
N ARG A 7 -10.39 -8.87 -20.64
CA ARG A 7 -11.09 -7.59 -20.59
C ARG A 7 -11.00 -6.88 -21.93
N HIS A 8 -12.15 -6.62 -22.56
CA HIS A 8 -12.28 -5.93 -23.85
C HIS A 8 -12.85 -4.51 -23.68
N GLY A 9 -12.29 -3.53 -24.39
CA GLY A 9 -12.75 -2.12 -24.42
C GLY A 9 -12.17 -1.17 -23.35
N ASP A 10 -12.61 0.10 -23.41
CA ASP A 10 -12.24 1.23 -22.54
C ASP A 10 -13.02 1.26 -21.21
N GLY A 11 -13.46 0.10 -20.72
CA GLY A 11 -14.15 -0.02 -19.44
C GLY A 11 -13.19 0.26 -18.29
N HIS A 12 -12.98 1.54 -17.96
CA HIS A 12 -12.05 2.00 -16.93
C HIS A 12 -12.50 1.67 -15.51
N ARG A 13 -13.80 1.40 -15.29
CA ARG A 13 -14.38 1.29 -13.96
C ARG A 13 -14.04 -0.01 -13.24
N VAL A 14 -13.76 0.11 -11.96
CA VAL A 14 -13.58 -1.02 -11.05
C VAL A 14 -14.89 -1.79 -10.85
N GLY A 15 -14.83 -3.12 -10.95
CA GLY A 15 -15.98 -3.99 -10.74
C GLY A 15 -16.35 -4.13 -9.26
N TYR A 16 -17.63 -4.38 -8.94
CA TYR A 16 -18.06 -4.54 -7.55
C TYR A 16 -17.40 -5.73 -6.84
N VAL A 17 -17.07 -6.80 -7.56
CA VAL A 17 -16.35 -7.94 -7.00
C VAL A 17 -14.92 -7.60 -6.59
N GLU A 18 -14.27 -6.67 -7.30
CA GLU A 18 -12.94 -6.18 -6.95
C GLU A 18 -12.99 -5.38 -5.65
N LEU A 19 -13.97 -4.48 -5.52
CA LEU A 19 -14.22 -3.76 -4.27
C LEU A 19 -14.56 -4.69 -3.10
N PHE A 20 -15.34 -5.73 -3.35
CA PHE A 20 -15.68 -6.72 -2.33
C PHE A 20 -14.45 -7.52 -1.89
N PHE A 21 -13.57 -7.87 -2.82
CA PHE A 21 -12.27 -8.49 -2.53
C PHE A 21 -11.37 -7.58 -1.67
N ASP A 22 -11.38 -6.27 -1.93
CA ASP A 22 -10.58 -5.28 -1.19
C ASP A 22 -10.93 -5.24 0.32
N LEU A 23 -12.15 -5.66 0.71
CA LEU A 23 -12.56 -5.72 2.12
C LEU A 23 -11.73 -6.67 2.98
N VAL A 24 -11.14 -7.73 2.40
CA VAL A 24 -10.28 -8.66 3.15
C VAL A 24 -9.00 -7.97 3.63
N PHE A 25 -8.55 -6.96 2.89
CA PHE A 25 -7.34 -6.20 3.19
C PHE A 25 -7.60 -5.13 4.24
N VAL A 26 -8.83 -4.61 4.34
CA VAL A 26 -9.26 -3.79 5.50
C VAL A 26 -8.96 -4.57 6.77
N PHE A 27 -9.48 -5.79 6.87
CA PHE A 27 -9.31 -6.65 8.03
C PHE A 27 -7.84 -6.98 8.28
N ALA A 28 -7.04 -7.21 7.23
CA ALA A 28 -5.61 -7.42 7.37
C ALA A 28 -4.91 -6.21 7.99
N VAL A 29 -5.23 -5.01 7.50
CA VAL A 29 -4.69 -3.74 8.00
C VAL A 29 -5.08 -3.52 9.47
N THR A 30 -6.33 -3.79 9.85
CA THR A 30 -6.77 -3.75 11.25
C THR A 30 -5.88 -4.61 12.15
N GLN A 31 -5.64 -5.86 11.75
CA GLN A 31 -4.85 -6.81 12.55
C GLN A 31 -3.38 -6.37 12.69
N LEU A 32 -2.81 -5.80 11.62
CA LEU A 32 -1.46 -5.24 11.64
C LEU A 32 -1.34 -4.05 12.59
N SER A 33 -2.34 -3.15 12.60
CA SER A 33 -2.41 -2.01 13.52
C SER A 33 -2.52 -2.48 14.97
N HIS A 34 -3.49 -3.33 15.29
CA HIS A 34 -3.73 -3.82 16.65
C HIS A 34 -2.52 -4.54 17.24
N SER A 35 -1.81 -5.33 16.42
CA SER A 35 -0.58 -6.02 16.86
C SER A 35 0.48 -5.01 17.33
N LEU A 36 0.64 -3.89 16.61
CA LEU A 36 1.62 -2.86 16.92
C LEU A 36 1.21 -1.98 18.12
N ILE A 37 -0.09 -1.82 18.36
CA ILE A 37 -0.64 -1.13 19.54
C ILE A 37 -0.40 -1.97 20.80
N ALA A 38 -0.68 -3.28 20.73
CA ALA A 38 -0.52 -4.20 21.86
C ALA A 38 0.95 -4.36 22.28
N HIS A 39 1.87 -4.35 21.30
CA HIS A 39 3.30 -4.55 21.52
C HIS A 39 4.13 -3.43 20.84
N PRO A 40 4.32 -2.28 21.52
CA PRO A 40 4.97 -1.10 20.97
C PRO A 40 6.50 -1.22 20.96
N ASP A 41 7.04 -2.14 20.16
CA ASP A 41 8.48 -2.40 20.06
C ASP A 41 8.96 -2.61 18.62
N GLY A 42 10.28 -2.48 18.42
CA GLY A 42 10.90 -2.55 17.10
C GLY A 42 10.82 -3.92 16.41
N THR A 43 10.72 -5.01 17.19
CA THR A 43 10.56 -6.37 16.64
C THR A 43 9.17 -6.52 16.06
N THR A 44 8.15 -6.10 16.81
CA THR A 44 6.76 -6.08 16.35
C THR A 44 6.59 -5.18 15.12
N LEU A 45 7.25 -4.02 15.06
CA LEU A 45 7.25 -3.20 13.84
C LEU A 45 7.84 -3.94 12.65
N LEU A 46 8.97 -4.64 12.82
CA LEU A 46 9.58 -5.41 11.74
C LEU A 46 8.67 -6.57 11.28
N HIS A 47 8.03 -7.26 12.22
CA HIS A 47 7.00 -8.26 11.93
C HIS A 47 5.85 -7.66 11.12
N THR A 48 5.29 -6.54 11.57
CA THR A 48 4.21 -5.80 10.90
C THR A 48 4.60 -5.35 9.50
N LEU A 49 5.83 -4.88 9.29
CA LEU A 49 6.32 -4.49 7.97
C LEU A 49 6.44 -5.68 7.01
N VAL A 50 6.94 -6.82 7.47
CA VAL A 50 7.07 -8.04 6.64
C VAL A 50 5.69 -8.64 6.30
N LEU A 51 4.77 -8.69 7.26
CA LEU A 51 3.41 -9.17 7.03
C LEU A 51 2.61 -8.19 6.18
N GLY A 52 2.71 -6.89 6.46
CA GLY A 52 2.11 -5.83 5.65
C GLY A 52 2.62 -5.85 4.22
N TRP A 53 3.92 -6.15 4.01
CA TRP A 53 4.49 -6.37 2.69
C TRP A 53 3.81 -7.52 1.98
N ALA A 54 3.66 -8.68 2.63
CA ALA A 54 2.98 -9.83 2.05
C ALA A 54 1.53 -9.51 1.68
N VAL A 55 0.78 -8.86 2.57
CA VAL A 55 -0.61 -8.43 2.34
C VAL A 55 -0.68 -7.49 1.13
N TRP A 56 0.20 -6.50 1.07
CA TRP A 56 0.30 -5.57 -0.06
C TRP A 56 0.60 -6.29 -1.37
N TRP A 57 1.59 -7.18 -1.37
CA TRP A 57 2.03 -7.90 -2.56
C TRP A 57 0.93 -8.82 -3.12
N LEU A 58 0.21 -9.47 -2.22
CA LEU A 58 -0.97 -10.28 -2.55
C LEU A 58 -2.05 -9.44 -3.22
N TRP A 59 -2.35 -8.27 -2.65
CA TRP A 59 -3.34 -7.35 -3.20
C TRP A 59 -2.96 -6.87 -4.60
N ILE A 60 -1.76 -6.29 -4.73
CA ILE A 60 -1.34 -5.63 -5.97
C ILE A 60 -1.17 -6.62 -7.12
N ASP A 61 -0.62 -7.81 -6.88
CA ASP A 61 -0.52 -8.84 -7.92
C ASP A 61 -1.92 -9.29 -8.40
N THR A 62 -2.91 -9.30 -7.49
CA THR A 62 -4.29 -9.59 -7.86
C THR A 62 -4.88 -8.47 -8.72
N THR A 63 -4.61 -7.22 -8.38
CA THR A 63 -4.98 -6.05 -9.18
C THR A 63 -4.34 -6.07 -10.57
N TRP A 64 -3.08 -6.51 -10.70
CA TRP A 64 -2.44 -6.74 -12.00
C TRP A 64 -3.19 -7.80 -12.81
N VAL A 65 -3.55 -8.93 -12.19
CA VAL A 65 -4.30 -9.99 -12.89
C VAL A 65 -5.68 -9.52 -13.33
N THR A 66 -6.44 -8.78 -12.51
CA THR A 66 -7.77 -8.24 -12.87
C THR A 66 -7.71 -7.03 -13.81
N ASN A 67 -6.54 -6.44 -14.00
CA ASN A 67 -6.33 -5.47 -15.08
C ASN A 67 -6.38 -6.14 -16.47
N TRP A 68 -5.93 -7.40 -16.57
CA TRP A 68 -5.95 -8.17 -17.82
C TRP A 68 -7.18 -9.08 -17.96
N LEU A 69 -7.59 -9.73 -16.88
CA LEU A 69 -8.72 -10.65 -16.84
C LEU A 69 -9.98 -9.93 -16.39
N ASP A 70 -11.11 -10.20 -17.04
CA ASP A 70 -12.40 -9.57 -16.75
C ASP A 70 -13.05 -10.17 -15.48
N PRO A 71 -13.16 -9.42 -14.38
CA PRO A 71 -13.78 -9.88 -13.13
C PRO A 71 -15.26 -10.23 -13.25
N GLU A 72 -15.97 -9.75 -14.26
CA GLU A 72 -17.39 -10.05 -14.45
C GLU A 72 -17.62 -11.46 -15.00
N THR A 73 -16.58 -12.06 -15.60
CA THR A 73 -16.67 -13.44 -16.10
C THR A 73 -16.71 -14.43 -14.95
N VAL A 74 -17.55 -15.46 -15.06
CA VAL A 74 -17.73 -16.46 -14.00
C VAL A 74 -16.40 -17.07 -13.52
N PRO A 75 -15.46 -17.48 -14.39
CA PRO A 75 -14.20 -18.08 -13.93
C PRO A 75 -13.35 -17.12 -13.09
N VAL A 76 -13.22 -15.85 -13.50
CA VAL A 76 -12.39 -14.85 -12.80
C VAL A 76 -13.06 -14.45 -11.49
N ARG A 77 -14.38 -14.25 -11.50
CA ARG A 77 -15.17 -13.99 -10.29
C ARG A 77 -15.05 -15.12 -9.27
N THR A 78 -15.17 -16.37 -9.71
CA THR A 78 -14.99 -17.54 -8.82
C THR A 78 -13.57 -17.58 -8.26
N MET A 79 -12.55 -17.31 -9.08
CA MET A 79 -11.18 -17.18 -8.59
C MET A 79 -11.10 -16.11 -7.49
N LEU A 80 -11.59 -14.88 -7.71
CA LEU A 80 -11.53 -13.81 -6.73
C LEU A 80 -12.23 -14.17 -5.41
N LEU A 81 -13.39 -14.84 -5.46
CA LEU A 81 -14.08 -15.31 -4.25
C LEU A 81 -13.29 -16.38 -3.49
N VAL A 82 -12.57 -17.27 -4.19
CA VAL A 82 -11.67 -18.24 -3.55
C VAL A 82 -10.47 -17.54 -2.93
N LEU A 83 -9.84 -16.59 -3.64
CA LEU A 83 -8.74 -15.80 -3.10
C LEU A 83 -9.19 -14.96 -1.89
N MET A 84 -10.43 -14.48 -1.89
CA MET A 84 -11.03 -13.76 -0.77
C MET A 84 -11.12 -14.64 0.48
N LEU A 85 -11.61 -15.89 0.34
CA LEU A 85 -11.67 -16.84 1.45
C LEU A 85 -10.27 -17.16 2.01
N LEU A 86 -9.31 -17.45 1.12
CA LEU A 86 -7.94 -17.73 1.53
C LEU A 86 -7.27 -16.51 2.18
N GLY A 87 -7.55 -15.31 1.66
CA GLY A 87 -7.06 -14.06 2.20
C GLY A 87 -7.63 -13.81 3.60
N LEU A 88 -8.91 -14.12 3.83
CA LEU A 88 -9.51 -14.00 5.17
C LEU A 88 -8.85 -14.96 6.17
N LEU A 89 -8.58 -16.20 5.78
CA LEU A 89 -7.82 -17.16 6.58
C LEU A 89 -6.43 -16.63 6.92
N MET A 90 -5.70 -16.14 5.91
CA MET A 90 -4.38 -15.53 6.07
C MET A 90 -4.43 -14.33 7.03
N SER A 91 -5.36 -13.40 6.82
CA SER A 91 -5.51 -12.20 7.64
C SER A 91 -5.85 -12.53 9.10
N SER A 92 -6.66 -13.56 9.35
CA SER A 92 -6.98 -14.03 10.70
C SER A 92 -5.77 -14.59 11.47
N ALA A 93 -4.72 -14.99 10.74
CA ALA A 93 -3.50 -15.53 11.31
C ALA A 93 -2.47 -14.44 11.62
N ILE A 94 -2.63 -13.21 11.14
CA ILE A 94 -1.67 -12.10 11.30
C ILE A 94 -1.22 -11.91 12.77
N PRO A 95 -2.12 -11.83 13.77
CA PRO A 95 -1.69 -11.56 15.15
C PRO A 95 -0.75 -12.61 15.74
N GLU A 96 -0.89 -13.88 15.32
CA GLU A 96 -0.08 -15.01 15.81
C GLU A 96 0.79 -15.60 14.69
N ALA A 97 1.05 -14.85 13.62
CA ALA A 97 1.81 -15.33 12.45
C ALA A 97 3.27 -15.64 12.82
N PHE A 98 3.83 -14.88 13.76
CA PHE A 98 5.14 -15.15 14.35
C PHE A 98 5.10 -16.09 15.56
N GLU A 99 3.95 -16.70 15.84
CA GLU A 99 3.74 -17.66 16.91
C GLU A 99 3.16 -18.97 16.34
N GLY A 100 2.05 -19.47 16.91
CA GLY A 100 1.45 -20.75 16.57
C GLY A 100 0.68 -20.79 15.24
N LYS A 101 0.40 -19.64 14.60
CA LYS A 101 -0.41 -19.56 13.36
C LYS A 101 0.42 -19.33 12.09
N ALA A 102 1.74 -19.49 12.15
CA ALA A 102 2.63 -19.25 11.01
C ALA A 102 2.23 -20.03 9.72
N LEU A 103 1.83 -21.30 9.85
CA LEU A 103 1.37 -22.09 8.69
C LEU A 103 0.01 -21.64 8.15
N LEU A 104 -0.88 -21.18 9.04
CA LEU A 104 -2.19 -20.63 8.65
C LEU A 104 -2.03 -19.28 7.93
N PHE A 105 -0.91 -18.59 8.14
CA PHE A 105 -0.53 -17.43 7.33
C PHE A 105 0.12 -17.85 6.01
N ALA A 106 1.20 -18.65 6.07
CA ALA A 106 2.04 -18.94 4.91
C ALA A 106 1.36 -19.81 3.84
N LEU A 107 0.59 -20.84 4.23
CA LEU A 107 -0.02 -21.75 3.25
C LEU A 107 -1.10 -21.05 2.40
N PRO A 108 -2.07 -20.31 2.97
CA PRO A 108 -3.02 -19.55 2.16
C PRO A 108 -2.34 -18.46 1.32
N TYR A 109 -1.33 -17.77 1.86
CA TYR A 109 -0.56 -16.77 1.09
C TYR A 109 0.06 -17.39 -0.18
N VAL A 110 0.79 -18.50 -0.04
CA VAL A 110 1.43 -19.19 -1.17
C VAL A 110 0.39 -19.77 -2.12
N ALA A 111 -0.70 -20.33 -1.60
CA ALA A 111 -1.79 -20.85 -2.43
C ALA A 111 -2.44 -19.74 -3.28
N ILE A 112 -2.61 -18.54 -2.73
CA ILE A 112 -3.12 -17.37 -3.47
C ILE A 112 -2.13 -16.96 -4.55
N GLN A 113 -0.86 -16.74 -4.19
CA GLN A 113 0.16 -16.24 -5.12
C GLN A 113 0.38 -17.22 -6.30
N VAL A 114 0.65 -18.49 -6.00
CA VAL A 114 0.91 -19.52 -7.02
C VAL A 114 -0.38 -19.88 -7.76
N GLY A 115 -1.50 -20.05 -7.06
CA GLY A 115 -2.78 -20.43 -7.65
C GLY A 115 -3.31 -19.37 -8.62
N ARG A 116 -3.27 -18.09 -8.24
CA ARG A 116 -3.64 -16.97 -9.11
C ARG A 116 -2.75 -16.91 -10.35
N SER A 117 -1.43 -17.04 -10.18
CA SER A 117 -0.49 -16.98 -11.29
C SER A 117 -0.68 -18.15 -12.27
N ALA A 118 -0.89 -19.37 -11.75
CA ALA A 118 -1.22 -20.54 -12.56
C ALA A 118 -2.57 -20.41 -13.28
N PHE A 119 -3.58 -19.82 -12.63
CA PHE A 119 -4.86 -19.50 -13.28
C PHE A 119 -4.67 -18.51 -14.44
N ALA A 120 -3.82 -17.50 -14.28
CA ALA A 120 -3.51 -16.56 -15.36
C ALA A 120 -2.80 -17.23 -16.55
N VAL A 121 -1.89 -18.19 -16.32
CA VAL A 121 -1.30 -19.03 -17.40
C VAL A 121 -2.41 -19.74 -18.18
N TRP A 122 -3.34 -20.38 -17.48
CA TRP A 122 -4.46 -21.10 -18.08
C TRP A 122 -5.42 -20.20 -18.86
N ALA A 123 -5.71 -19.01 -18.33
CA ALA A 123 -6.62 -18.03 -18.90
C ALA A 123 -6.05 -17.41 -20.18
N MET A 124 -4.76 -17.04 -20.16
CA MET A 124 -4.10 -16.35 -21.27
C MET A 124 -3.56 -17.30 -22.35
N GLY A 125 -3.29 -18.57 -22.02
CA GLY A 125 -2.53 -19.49 -22.87
C GLY A 125 -3.06 -19.71 -24.29
N ARG A 126 -4.36 -19.51 -24.54
CA ARG A 126 -4.94 -19.66 -25.90
C ARG A 126 -4.87 -18.38 -26.73
N HIS A 127 -5.05 -17.22 -26.11
CA HIS A 127 -5.22 -15.95 -26.81
C HIS A 127 -3.94 -15.12 -26.78
N TRP A 128 -3.18 -15.13 -25.69
CA TRP A 128 -1.92 -14.38 -25.49
C TRP A 128 -0.80 -15.31 -24.97
N PRO A 129 -0.20 -16.16 -25.85
CA PRO A 129 0.80 -17.14 -25.44
C PRO A 129 2.05 -16.52 -24.82
N ASP A 130 2.49 -15.33 -25.28
CA ASP A 130 3.64 -14.63 -24.73
C ASP A 130 3.39 -14.16 -23.29
N ASN A 131 2.20 -13.64 -22.99
CA ASN A 131 1.80 -13.31 -21.61
C ASN A 131 1.65 -14.55 -20.75
N ALA A 132 1.12 -15.65 -21.29
CA ALA A 132 1.04 -16.90 -20.54
C ALA A 132 2.43 -17.41 -20.14
N LEU A 133 3.43 -17.30 -21.02
CA LEU A 133 4.82 -17.63 -20.70
C LEU A 133 5.42 -16.68 -19.66
N ASN A 134 5.07 -15.39 -19.69
CA ASN A 134 5.42 -14.47 -18.60
C ASN A 134 4.84 -14.96 -17.26
N PHE A 135 3.56 -15.35 -17.20
CA PHE A 135 2.96 -15.90 -15.98
C PHE A 135 3.59 -17.23 -15.54
N VAL A 136 4.11 -18.06 -16.45
CA VAL A 136 4.92 -19.22 -16.07
C VAL A 136 6.18 -18.79 -15.33
N ARG A 137 6.89 -17.77 -15.83
CA ARG A 137 8.08 -17.22 -15.15
C ARG A 137 7.73 -16.63 -13.78
N ILE A 138 6.66 -15.86 -13.70
CA ILE A 138 6.14 -15.30 -12.43
C ILE A 138 5.82 -16.45 -11.46
N THR A 139 5.13 -17.51 -11.91
CA THR A 139 4.80 -18.67 -11.09
C THR A 139 6.06 -19.34 -10.53
N VAL A 140 7.12 -19.47 -11.34
CA VAL A 140 8.41 -20.02 -10.85
C VAL A 140 9.00 -19.15 -9.75
N TRP A 141 9.04 -17.83 -9.91
CA TRP A 141 9.51 -16.91 -8.87
C TRP A 141 8.67 -17.00 -7.60
N LEU A 142 7.34 -17.03 -7.72
CA LEU A 142 6.43 -17.15 -6.59
C LEU A 142 6.53 -18.51 -5.89
N MET A 143 6.86 -19.59 -6.60
CA MET A 143 7.15 -20.88 -5.97
C MET A 143 8.45 -20.84 -5.17
N VAL A 144 9.49 -20.14 -5.66
CA VAL A 144 10.74 -19.95 -4.92
C VAL A 144 10.51 -19.10 -3.68
N SER A 145 9.86 -17.93 -3.80
CA SER A 145 9.46 -17.10 -2.65
C SER A 145 8.58 -17.90 -1.68
N GLY A 146 7.58 -18.62 -2.21
CA GLY A 146 6.66 -19.42 -1.42
C GLY A 146 7.33 -20.54 -0.63
N ALA A 147 8.42 -21.12 -1.14
CA ALA A 147 9.21 -22.07 -0.37
C ALA A 147 9.82 -21.42 0.88
N PHE A 148 10.31 -20.18 0.80
CA PHE A 148 10.82 -19.46 1.96
C PHE A 148 9.70 -19.08 2.95
N TRP A 149 8.51 -18.70 2.47
CA TRP A 149 7.34 -18.49 3.34
C TRP A 149 6.97 -19.75 4.14
N VAL A 150 6.87 -20.90 3.46
CA VAL A 150 6.50 -22.17 4.09
C VAL A 150 7.60 -22.69 5.00
N VAL A 151 8.87 -22.67 4.58
CA VAL A 151 9.99 -23.09 5.43
C VAL A 151 10.12 -22.17 6.64
N GLY A 152 9.93 -20.85 6.49
CA GLY A 152 9.92 -19.91 7.60
C GLY A 152 8.79 -20.19 8.60
N ALA A 153 7.63 -20.66 8.12
CA ALA A 153 6.56 -21.07 9.02
C ALA A 153 6.92 -22.32 9.86
N LEU A 154 7.75 -23.22 9.31
CA LEU A 154 8.20 -24.45 9.96
C LEU A 154 9.43 -24.28 10.86
N VAL A 155 10.24 -23.24 10.64
CA VAL A 155 11.49 -22.98 11.36
C VAL A 155 11.38 -21.68 12.14
N GLU A 156 10.93 -21.77 13.39
CA GLU A 156 10.61 -20.62 14.26
C GLU A 156 11.80 -19.65 14.42
N ASP A 157 12.98 -20.15 14.78
CA ASP A 157 14.18 -19.33 15.03
C ASP A 157 14.64 -18.51 13.80
N ALA A 158 14.34 -18.99 12.59
CA ALA A 158 14.74 -18.36 11.33
C ALA A 158 13.58 -17.70 10.58
N ARG A 159 12.36 -17.77 11.13
CA ARG A 159 11.10 -17.39 10.46
C ARG A 159 11.17 -16.00 9.85
N LEU A 160 11.55 -15.02 10.66
CA LEU A 160 11.65 -13.63 10.24
C LEU A 160 12.59 -13.45 9.06
N TRP A 161 13.79 -13.99 9.13
CA TRP A 161 14.78 -13.83 8.08
C TRP A 161 14.40 -14.56 6.79
N LEU A 162 13.78 -15.75 6.92
CA LEU A 162 13.26 -16.48 5.77
C LEU A 162 12.12 -15.71 5.08
N TRP A 163 11.21 -15.11 5.85
CA TRP A 163 10.13 -14.27 5.31
C TRP A 163 10.64 -12.96 4.71
N VAL A 164 11.69 -12.36 5.29
CA VAL A 164 12.39 -11.23 4.66
C VAL A 164 13.00 -11.63 3.32
N VAL A 165 13.66 -12.79 3.23
CA VAL A 165 14.19 -13.31 1.95
C VAL A 165 13.07 -13.53 0.94
N ALA A 166 11.93 -14.10 1.36
CA ALA A 166 10.77 -14.28 0.50
C ALA A 166 10.25 -12.94 -0.04
N ALA A 167 10.03 -11.96 0.84
CA ALA A 167 9.63 -10.60 0.47
C ALA A 167 10.61 -9.93 -0.50
N LEU A 168 11.92 -10.10 -0.30
CA LEU A 168 12.95 -9.58 -1.20
C LEU A 168 12.91 -10.25 -2.58
N ILE A 169 12.64 -11.55 -2.66
CA ILE A 169 12.45 -12.25 -3.94
C ILE A 169 11.27 -11.64 -4.70
N ASP A 170 10.17 -11.37 -3.99
CA ASP A 170 8.96 -10.77 -4.58
C ASP A 170 9.23 -9.34 -5.07
N VAL A 171 10.01 -8.52 -4.34
CA VAL A 171 10.48 -7.19 -4.79
C VAL A 171 11.34 -7.30 -6.04
N VAL A 172 12.29 -8.23 -6.05
CA VAL A 172 13.32 -8.31 -7.08
C VAL A 172 12.76 -8.92 -8.35
N GLY A 173 11.81 -9.85 -8.27
CA GLY A 173 11.24 -10.56 -9.41
C GLY A 173 10.82 -9.65 -10.56
N PRO A 174 9.91 -8.68 -10.34
CA PRO A 174 9.49 -7.76 -11.38
C PRO A 174 10.64 -6.89 -11.92
N ARG A 175 11.63 -6.51 -11.10
CA ARG A 175 12.80 -5.71 -11.54
C ARG A 175 13.83 -6.53 -12.30
N ALA A 176 13.95 -7.81 -11.98
CA ALA A 176 14.74 -8.79 -12.70
C ALA A 176 14.02 -9.34 -13.94
N LEU A 177 12.87 -8.75 -14.30
CA LEU A 177 12.01 -9.17 -15.42
C LEU A 177 11.65 -10.66 -15.34
N PHE A 178 11.47 -11.17 -14.12
CA PHE A 178 11.20 -12.58 -13.82
C PHE A 178 12.09 -13.53 -14.61
N ARG A 179 13.38 -13.23 -14.74
CA ARG A 179 14.31 -14.06 -15.49
C ARG A 179 14.36 -15.47 -14.90
N VAL A 180 14.17 -16.49 -15.74
CA VAL A 180 14.28 -17.90 -15.36
C VAL A 180 15.32 -18.57 -16.27
N PRO A 181 16.33 -19.28 -15.72
CA PRO A 181 17.27 -20.07 -16.50
C PRO A 181 16.54 -21.03 -17.46
N GLY A 182 16.92 -21.03 -18.74
CA GLY A 182 16.28 -21.84 -19.78
C GLY A 182 15.03 -21.23 -20.44
N LEU A 183 14.26 -20.40 -19.73
CA LEU A 183 13.05 -19.73 -20.26
C LEU A 183 13.26 -18.26 -20.64
N GLY A 184 14.41 -17.67 -20.29
CA GLY A 184 14.74 -16.28 -20.56
C GLY A 184 14.05 -15.30 -19.61
N ALA A 185 14.08 -14.01 -19.96
CA ALA A 185 13.43 -12.92 -19.23
C ALA A 185 12.10 -12.53 -19.88
N THR A 186 11.21 -11.93 -19.10
CA THR A 186 9.98 -11.32 -19.61
C THR A 186 10.30 -10.06 -20.41
N ASP A 187 9.63 -9.89 -21.56
CA ASP A 187 9.70 -8.66 -22.35
C ASP A 187 8.80 -7.59 -21.71
N PRO A 188 9.34 -6.44 -21.24
CA PRO A 188 8.56 -5.39 -20.59
C PRO A 188 7.41 -4.85 -21.44
N ARG A 189 7.52 -4.93 -22.78
CA ARG A 189 6.50 -4.46 -23.72
C ARG A 189 5.22 -5.30 -23.68
N THR A 190 5.28 -6.50 -23.13
CA THR A 190 4.12 -7.39 -22.93
C THR A 190 3.24 -6.94 -21.76
N TRP A 191 3.73 -6.05 -20.90
CA TRP A 191 2.96 -5.47 -19.79
C TRP A 191 2.12 -4.29 -20.27
N VAL A 192 1.17 -4.58 -21.15
CA VAL A 192 0.15 -3.60 -21.57
C VAL A 192 -0.84 -3.45 -20.42
N VAL A 193 -0.78 -2.33 -19.71
CA VAL A 193 -1.62 -2.05 -18.52
C VAL A 193 -2.60 -0.93 -18.83
N ARG A 194 -3.79 -0.99 -18.21
CA ARG A 194 -4.73 0.13 -18.23
C ARG A 194 -4.44 1.01 -17.03
N GLY A 195 -3.64 2.05 -17.24
CA GLY A 195 -3.18 2.94 -16.17
C GLY A 195 -4.32 3.51 -15.32
N ALA A 196 -5.44 3.87 -15.94
CA ALA A 196 -6.62 4.38 -15.24
C ALA A 196 -7.25 3.35 -14.28
N HIS A 197 -7.40 2.08 -14.68
CA HIS A 197 -7.95 1.03 -13.80
C HIS A 197 -7.04 0.77 -12.59
N MET A 198 -5.72 0.74 -12.82
CA MET A 198 -4.73 0.58 -11.75
C MET A 198 -4.74 1.78 -10.79
N ALA A 199 -4.82 3.00 -11.33
CA ALA A 199 -4.95 4.23 -10.55
C ALA A 199 -6.20 4.20 -9.67
N GLU A 200 -7.36 3.83 -10.24
CA GLU A 200 -8.63 3.73 -9.55
C GLU A 200 -8.56 2.70 -8.41
N ARG A 201 -8.00 1.50 -8.65
CA ARG A 201 -7.81 0.49 -7.59
C ARG A 201 -6.90 0.96 -6.47
N VAL A 202 -5.77 1.60 -6.77
CA VAL A 202 -4.85 2.14 -5.75
C VAL A 202 -5.51 3.26 -4.95
N ALA A 203 -6.24 4.16 -5.62
CA ALA A 203 -7.00 5.21 -4.97
C ALA A 203 -8.06 4.64 -4.02
N LEU A 204 -8.84 3.65 -4.46
CA LEU A 204 -9.85 2.98 -3.64
C LEU A 204 -9.21 2.26 -2.44
N PHE A 205 -8.06 1.62 -2.62
CA PHE A 205 -7.32 0.99 -1.51
C PHE A 205 -6.84 2.01 -0.48
N ILE A 206 -6.39 3.20 -0.91
CA ILE A 206 -6.00 4.29 -0.02
C ILE A 206 -7.23 4.83 0.72
N ILE A 207 -8.38 5.00 0.07
CA ILE A 207 -9.64 5.36 0.73
C ILE A 207 -10.00 4.34 1.81
N ILE A 208 -9.90 3.05 1.47
CA ILE A 208 -10.13 1.95 2.41
C ILE A 208 -9.19 2.03 3.61
N SER A 209 -7.89 2.25 3.37
CA SER A 209 -6.88 2.35 4.43
C SER A 209 -7.13 3.57 5.34
N LEU A 210 -7.52 4.71 4.77
CA LEU A 210 -7.92 5.90 5.54
C LEU A 210 -9.22 5.66 6.31
N GLY A 211 -10.19 4.97 5.71
CA GLY A 211 -11.44 4.59 6.36
C GLY A 211 -11.20 3.71 7.58
N GLU A 212 -10.26 2.76 7.48
CA GLU A 212 -9.85 1.92 8.61
C GLU A 212 -9.23 2.74 9.75
N SER A 213 -8.38 3.73 9.43
CA SER A 213 -7.86 4.67 10.43
C SER A 213 -8.97 5.38 11.21
N ILE A 214 -10.05 5.78 10.53
CA ILE A 214 -11.23 6.42 11.16
C ILE A 214 -11.96 5.42 12.05
N VAL A 215 -12.16 4.18 11.60
CA VAL A 215 -12.85 3.13 12.37
C VAL A 215 -12.08 2.80 13.65
N VAL A 216 -10.77 2.58 13.56
CA VAL A 216 -9.89 2.30 14.70
C VAL A 216 -9.92 3.45 15.70
N THR A 217 -9.69 4.68 15.23
CA THR A 217 -9.73 5.89 16.07
C THR A 217 -11.10 6.09 16.73
N GLY A 218 -12.18 5.85 15.99
CA GLY A 218 -13.56 5.98 16.48
C GLY A 218 -13.92 4.92 17.53
N ALA A 219 -13.47 3.67 17.33
CA ALA A 219 -13.63 2.59 18.29
C ALA A 219 -12.87 2.90 19.60
N ALA A 220 -11.60 3.31 19.49
CA ALA A 220 -10.80 3.71 20.64
C ALA A 220 -11.44 4.87 21.42
N PHE A 221 -11.95 5.90 20.72
CA PHE A 221 -12.64 7.02 21.36
C PHE A 221 -13.92 6.59 22.11
N ALA A 222 -14.66 5.62 21.57
CA ALA A 222 -15.92 5.15 22.16
C ALA A 222 -15.73 4.43 23.51
N GLU A 223 -14.54 3.88 23.77
CA GLU A 223 -14.21 3.20 25.02
C GLU A 223 -13.65 4.13 26.10
N LEU A 224 -13.27 5.37 25.74
CA LEU A 224 -12.63 6.32 26.64
C LEU A 224 -13.63 7.26 27.33
N GLU A 225 -13.31 7.67 28.55
CA GLU A 225 -14.04 8.74 29.23
C GLU A 225 -13.85 10.08 28.50
N VAL A 226 -14.96 10.73 28.16
CA VAL A 226 -14.94 11.98 27.40
C VAL A 226 -14.37 13.12 28.24
N SER A 227 -13.14 13.52 27.92
CA SER A 227 -12.46 14.69 28.46
C SER A 227 -12.06 15.64 27.34
N SER A 228 -11.76 16.90 27.68
CA SER A 228 -11.30 17.88 26.68
C SER A 228 -10.05 17.42 25.92
N ALA A 229 -9.09 16.80 26.63
CA ALA A 229 -7.87 16.28 26.03
C ALA A 229 -8.15 15.14 25.03
N VAL A 230 -9.05 14.21 25.39
CA VAL A 230 -9.44 13.09 24.52
C VAL A 230 -10.19 13.58 23.28
N VAL A 231 -11.08 14.58 23.42
CA VAL A 231 -11.74 15.21 22.27
C VAL A 231 -10.73 15.88 21.33
N TRP A 232 -9.75 16.62 21.86
CA TRP A 232 -8.72 17.23 21.03
C TRP A 232 -7.77 16.23 20.38
N ALA A 233 -7.51 15.08 21.01
CA ALA A 233 -6.77 13.98 20.41
C ALA A 233 -7.54 13.32 19.27
N PHE A 234 -8.85 13.07 19.47
CA PHE A 234 -9.73 12.58 18.43
C PHE A 234 -9.80 13.54 17.23
N LEU A 235 -9.89 14.86 17.47
CA LEU A 235 -9.85 15.86 16.41
C LEU A 235 -8.49 15.90 15.70
N ALA A 236 -7.39 15.66 16.40
CA ALA A 236 -6.06 15.57 15.80
C ALA A 236 -5.93 14.35 14.88
N ALA A 237 -6.44 13.18 15.30
CA ALA A 237 -6.46 11.96 14.50
C ALA A 237 -7.40 12.05 13.28
N PHE A 238 -8.53 12.74 13.43
CA PHE A 238 -9.39 13.05 12.29
C PHE A 238 -8.68 14.02 11.32
N ALA A 239 -8.02 15.05 11.84
CA ALA A 239 -7.27 16.01 11.03
C ALA A 239 -6.09 15.35 10.29
N SER A 240 -5.35 14.43 10.92
CA SER A 240 -4.27 13.68 10.28
C SER A 240 -4.81 12.91 9.07
N THR A 241 -5.91 12.16 9.25
CA THR A 241 -6.56 11.39 8.19
C THR A 241 -7.05 12.28 7.04
N VAL A 242 -7.69 13.42 7.33
CA VAL A 242 -8.14 14.39 6.32
C VAL A 242 -6.97 15.01 5.56
N LEU A 243 -5.89 15.38 6.25
CA LEU A 243 -4.69 15.94 5.62
C LEU A 243 -4.02 14.92 4.70
N MET A 244 -3.94 13.66 5.11
CA MET A 244 -3.43 12.58 4.27
C MET A 244 -4.29 12.41 3.02
N TRP A 245 -5.62 12.36 3.18
CA TRP A 245 -6.54 12.31 2.05
C TRP A 245 -6.32 13.47 1.07
N LEU A 246 -6.23 14.72 1.56
CA LEU A 246 -6.00 15.91 0.74
C LEU A 246 -4.66 15.85 0.00
N LEU A 247 -3.58 15.45 0.68
CA LEU A 247 -2.24 15.35 0.10
C LEU A 247 -2.18 14.35 -1.06
N PHE A 248 -2.96 13.26 -1.00
CA PHE A 248 -3.01 12.27 -2.07
C PHE A 248 -4.00 12.65 -3.19
N PHE A 249 -5.25 12.95 -2.84
CA PHE A 249 -6.34 13.09 -3.82
C PHE A 249 -6.40 14.42 -4.56
N ASP A 250 -5.88 15.51 -4.00
CA ASP A 250 -5.88 16.82 -4.68
C ASP A 250 -5.07 16.81 -5.99
N ARG A 251 -4.32 15.72 -6.29
CA ARG A 251 -3.45 15.61 -7.47
C ARG A 251 -3.36 14.25 -8.16
N ALA A 252 -3.74 13.15 -7.51
CA ALA A 252 -3.41 11.80 -8.01
C ALA A 252 -4.15 11.40 -9.30
N GLU A 253 -5.36 11.92 -9.57
CA GLU A 253 -6.21 11.35 -10.64
C GLU A 253 -5.93 11.89 -12.05
N GLN A 254 -5.68 13.19 -12.24
CA GLN A 254 -5.64 13.76 -13.60
C GLN A 254 -4.27 13.64 -14.28
N SER A 255 -3.16 13.91 -13.59
CA SER A 255 -1.83 13.94 -14.25
C SER A 255 -1.22 12.55 -14.50
N ALA A 256 -1.68 11.53 -13.78
CA ALA A 256 -1.08 10.21 -13.84
C ALA A 256 -1.50 9.48 -15.12
N ALA A 257 -2.81 9.42 -15.43
CA ALA A 257 -3.34 8.69 -16.58
C ALA A 257 -2.76 9.17 -17.93
N GLU A 258 -2.75 10.49 -18.18
CA GLU A 258 -2.21 11.11 -19.40
C GLU A 258 -0.70 10.87 -19.57
N TYR A 259 0.04 10.80 -18.46
CA TYR A 259 1.47 10.51 -18.48
C TYR A 259 1.78 9.05 -18.85
N PHE A 260 0.91 8.09 -18.51
CA PHE A 260 1.13 6.69 -18.89
C PHE A 260 0.91 6.44 -20.38
N GLU A 261 -0.11 7.06 -20.96
CA GLU A 261 -0.46 6.87 -22.38
C GLU A 261 0.59 7.45 -23.33
N SER A 262 1.41 8.38 -22.87
CA SER A 262 2.46 9.05 -23.66
C SER A 262 3.84 8.38 -23.59
N ARG A 263 4.00 7.25 -22.90
CA ARG A 263 5.30 6.56 -22.70
C ARG A 263 5.40 5.25 -23.49
N ASP A 264 6.61 4.97 -23.99
CA ASP A 264 6.92 3.74 -24.74
C ASP A 264 6.84 2.46 -23.88
N GLU A 265 7.00 2.57 -22.55
CA GLU A 265 7.01 1.45 -21.60
C GLU A 265 6.04 1.69 -20.42
N PRO A 266 4.72 1.72 -20.64
CA PRO A 266 3.74 2.05 -19.61
C PRO A 266 3.76 1.06 -18.43
N GLY A 267 4.07 -0.21 -18.67
CA GLY A 267 4.18 -1.25 -17.64
C GLY A 267 5.25 -0.98 -16.58
N MET A 268 6.42 -0.47 -16.98
CA MET A 268 7.52 -0.17 -16.05
C MET A 268 7.21 1.05 -15.17
N VAL A 269 6.58 2.06 -15.75
CA VAL A 269 6.11 3.23 -15.01
C VAL A 269 5.00 2.82 -14.03
N ALA A 270 4.03 2.02 -14.48
CA ALA A 270 2.94 1.52 -13.65
C ALA A 270 3.46 0.65 -12.49
N GLN A 271 4.47 -0.18 -12.74
CA GLN A 271 5.13 -0.95 -11.68
C GLN A 271 5.73 -0.03 -10.60
N THR A 272 6.44 1.03 -10.99
CA THR A 272 7.02 1.96 -10.01
C THR A 272 5.94 2.76 -9.28
N ALA A 273 5.04 3.40 -10.04
CA ALA A 273 4.05 4.33 -9.51
C ALA A 273 2.93 3.64 -8.70
N TYR A 274 2.49 2.44 -9.12
CA TYR A 274 1.33 1.77 -8.54
C TYR A 274 1.64 0.49 -7.77
N THR A 275 2.82 -0.11 -7.94
CA THR A 275 3.20 -1.32 -7.17
C THR A 275 4.10 -1.03 -5.99
N TYR A 276 5.19 -0.26 -6.16
CA TYR A 276 6.14 -0.06 -5.07
C TYR A 276 5.82 1.14 -4.17
N ILE A 277 5.51 2.28 -4.77
CA ILE A 277 5.36 3.53 -4.01
C ILE A 277 4.12 3.54 -3.11
N PRO A 278 2.94 3.05 -3.53
CA PRO A 278 1.76 3.14 -2.69
C PRO A 278 1.85 2.29 -1.42
N PHE A 279 2.73 1.28 -1.36
CA PHE A 279 3.06 0.60 -0.12
C PHE A 279 3.52 1.58 0.97
N LEU A 280 4.36 2.56 0.62
CA LEU A 280 4.81 3.59 1.57
C LEU A 280 3.64 4.46 2.05
N LEU A 281 2.70 4.78 1.16
CA LEU A 281 1.51 5.55 1.51
C LEU A 281 0.63 4.77 2.50
N VAL A 282 0.34 3.50 2.19
CA VAL A 282 -0.45 2.63 3.06
C VAL A 282 0.25 2.42 4.40
N ALA A 283 1.55 2.12 4.41
CA ALA A 283 2.33 1.98 5.64
C ALA A 283 2.29 3.27 6.48
N GLY A 284 2.41 4.44 5.85
CA GLY A 284 2.23 5.73 6.51
C GLY A 284 0.85 5.86 7.17
N ILE A 285 -0.23 5.49 6.47
CA ILE A 285 -1.60 5.53 7.02
C ILE A 285 -1.74 4.60 8.23
N VAL A 286 -1.28 3.36 8.12
CA VAL A 286 -1.35 2.35 9.19
C VAL A 286 -0.56 2.80 10.42
N LEU A 287 0.68 3.28 10.23
CA LEU A 287 1.51 3.76 11.34
C LEU A 287 0.94 5.03 11.98
N THR A 288 0.30 5.92 11.21
CA THR A 288 -0.41 7.08 11.74
C THR A 288 -1.59 6.63 12.61
N ALA A 289 -2.40 5.68 12.14
CA ALA A 289 -3.53 5.15 12.92
C ALA A 289 -3.09 4.58 14.28
N VAL A 290 -2.00 3.80 14.29
CA VAL A 290 -1.40 3.28 15.54
C VAL A 290 -0.90 4.42 16.43
N GLY A 291 -0.21 5.42 15.86
CA GLY A 291 0.27 6.59 16.59
C GLY A 291 -0.88 7.39 17.21
N ASP A 292 -1.95 7.59 16.45
CA ASP A 292 -3.14 8.34 16.87
C ASP A 292 -3.87 7.64 18.03
N GLU A 293 -4.00 6.31 18.00
CA GLU A 293 -4.58 5.55 19.11
C GLU A 293 -3.74 5.67 20.40
N LEU A 294 -2.41 5.59 20.29
CA LEU A 294 -1.51 5.80 21.43
C LEU A 294 -1.59 7.22 21.99
N VAL A 295 -1.78 8.23 21.13
CA VAL A 295 -2.01 9.63 21.55
C VAL A 295 -3.38 9.75 22.23
N LEU A 296 -4.42 9.09 21.73
CA LEU A 296 -5.76 9.08 22.33
C LEU A 296 -5.77 8.45 23.72
N ALA A 297 -5.02 7.38 23.93
CA ALA A 297 -4.93 6.71 25.23
C ALA A 297 -4.27 7.60 26.30
N HIS A 298 -3.26 8.40 25.91
CA HIS A 298 -2.45 9.20 26.85
C HIS A 298 -2.18 10.64 26.36
N PRO A 299 -3.20 11.47 26.09
CA PRO A 299 -3.05 12.73 25.33
C PRO A 299 -2.22 13.80 26.05
N SER A 300 -2.31 13.84 27.38
CA SER A 300 -1.58 14.79 28.24
C SER A 300 -0.39 14.16 28.97
N GLY A 301 -0.08 12.89 28.65
CA GLY A 301 1.00 12.14 29.29
C GLY A 301 2.40 12.58 28.86
N HIS A 302 3.40 11.83 29.30
CA HIS A 302 4.76 11.95 28.78
C HIS A 302 4.83 11.32 27.38
N THR A 303 5.47 12.01 26.45
CA THR A 303 5.62 11.51 25.07
C THR A 303 6.69 10.43 25.01
N ALA A 304 6.24 9.18 25.06
CA ALA A 304 7.13 8.04 24.89
C ALA A 304 7.88 8.11 23.55
N PRO A 305 9.17 7.71 23.50
CA PRO A 305 9.96 7.68 22.26
C PRO A 305 9.27 6.94 21.12
N TRP A 306 8.55 5.87 21.44
CA TRP A 306 7.77 5.07 20.50
C TRP A 306 6.64 5.87 19.85
N THR A 307 5.75 6.47 20.66
CA THR A 307 4.65 7.31 20.18
C THR A 307 5.16 8.48 19.34
N ALA A 308 6.23 9.14 19.78
CA ALA A 308 6.86 10.21 18.99
C ALA A 308 7.38 9.69 17.64
N GLY A 309 8.06 8.55 17.64
CA GLY A 309 8.58 7.91 16.45
C GLY A 309 7.48 7.52 15.45
N LEU A 310 6.35 7.00 15.93
CA LEU A 310 5.20 6.68 15.09
C LEU A 310 4.53 7.92 14.51
N VAL A 311 4.15 8.89 15.33
CA VAL A 311 3.46 10.12 14.88
C VAL A 311 4.30 10.86 13.83
N CYS A 312 5.57 11.10 14.13
CA CYS A 312 6.46 11.85 13.26
C CYS A 312 6.95 11.03 12.06
N GLY A 313 7.31 9.76 12.30
CA GLY A 313 7.85 8.86 11.30
C GLY A 313 6.79 8.46 10.27
N ALA A 314 5.55 8.18 10.69
CA ALA A 314 4.44 7.85 9.81
C ALA A 314 4.13 9.01 8.85
N ALA A 315 4.04 10.24 9.37
CA ALA A 315 3.86 11.44 8.55
C ALA A 315 5.03 11.62 7.55
N ALA A 316 6.28 11.39 7.99
CA ALA A 316 7.44 11.48 7.10
C ALA A 316 7.41 10.42 5.98
N VAL A 317 7.08 9.17 6.31
CA VAL A 317 6.94 8.07 5.34
C VAL A 317 5.84 8.38 4.33
N TYR A 318 4.70 8.91 4.80
CA TYR A 318 3.58 9.30 3.92
C TYR A 318 3.96 10.44 2.98
N LEU A 319 4.60 11.49 3.50
CA LEU A 319 5.07 12.63 2.70
C LEU A 319 6.13 12.21 1.67
N LEU A 320 7.05 11.32 2.04
CA LEU A 320 8.03 10.73 1.12
C LEU A 320 7.34 9.91 0.03
N GLY A 321 6.36 9.09 0.39
CA GLY A 321 5.55 8.32 -0.57
C GLY A 321 4.89 9.22 -1.60
N ASN A 322 4.29 10.33 -1.17
CA ASN A 322 3.69 11.31 -2.07
C ASN A 322 4.72 11.99 -2.99
N ALA A 323 5.89 12.36 -2.46
CA ALA A 323 6.98 12.94 -3.26
C ALA A 323 7.49 11.97 -4.34
N LEU A 324 7.65 10.69 -3.98
CA LEU A 324 8.06 9.63 -4.89
C LEU A 324 6.98 9.35 -5.93
N PHE A 325 5.70 9.31 -5.53
CA PHE A 325 4.57 9.07 -6.43
C PHE A 325 4.54 10.13 -7.52
N ARG A 326 4.61 11.41 -7.14
CA ARG A 326 4.71 12.54 -8.08
C ARG A 326 5.88 12.40 -9.04
N ARG A 327 7.05 11.96 -8.55
CA ARG A 327 8.23 11.77 -9.39
C ARG A 327 8.07 10.62 -10.38
N ALA A 328 7.42 9.53 -9.95
CA ALA A 328 7.17 8.35 -10.77
C ALA A 328 6.13 8.61 -11.87
N THR A 329 5.15 9.47 -11.62
CA THR A 329 4.11 9.88 -12.59
C THR A 329 4.51 11.08 -13.44
N GLY A 330 5.81 11.34 -13.60
CA GLY A 330 6.33 12.36 -14.54
C GLY A 330 6.45 13.77 -13.99
N GLY A 331 6.02 14.02 -12.76
CA GLY A 331 6.20 15.31 -12.11
C GLY A 331 7.63 15.56 -11.62
N PRO A 332 8.01 16.83 -11.39
CA PRO A 332 9.27 17.16 -10.74
C PRO A 332 9.25 16.74 -9.26
N TRP A 333 10.43 16.63 -8.65
CA TRP A 333 10.55 16.43 -7.21
C TRP A 333 9.81 17.53 -6.43
N SER A 334 8.97 17.09 -5.48
CA SER A 334 8.19 17.99 -4.63
C SER A 334 9.03 18.45 -3.44
N VAL A 335 9.70 19.59 -3.57
CA VAL A 335 10.50 20.18 -2.48
C VAL A 335 9.68 20.35 -1.18
N PRO A 336 8.41 20.84 -1.20
CA PRO A 336 7.60 20.93 0.02
C PRO A 336 7.44 19.59 0.73
N HIS A 337 7.23 18.49 -0.02
CA HIS A 337 7.04 17.18 0.57
C HIS A 337 8.34 16.60 1.15
N LEU A 338 9.47 16.76 0.44
CA LEU A 338 10.77 16.29 0.93
C LEU A 338 11.21 17.06 2.18
N VAL A 339 11.07 18.39 2.16
CA VAL A 339 11.35 19.24 3.33
C VAL A 339 10.37 18.92 4.46
N GLY A 340 9.08 18.76 4.15
CA GLY A 340 8.06 18.36 5.13
C GLY A 340 8.36 17.03 5.79
N ALA A 341 8.82 16.02 5.05
CA ALA A 341 9.24 14.74 5.60
C ALA A 341 10.43 14.89 6.55
N LEU A 342 11.45 15.68 6.18
CA LEU A 342 12.59 15.98 7.04
C LEU A 342 12.18 16.74 8.31
N VAL A 343 11.29 17.74 8.17
CA VAL A 343 10.77 18.50 9.30
C VAL A 343 9.93 17.62 10.22
N ALA A 344 9.08 16.74 9.67
CA ALA A 344 8.32 15.78 10.46
C ALA A 344 9.23 14.88 11.30
N VAL A 345 10.34 14.36 10.73
CA VAL A 345 11.35 13.62 11.51
C VAL A 345 12.00 14.51 12.58
N ALA A 346 12.33 15.75 12.26
CA ALA A 346 12.94 16.68 13.21
C ALA A 346 12.02 17.03 14.39
N VAL A 347 10.70 17.02 14.20
CA VAL A 347 9.70 17.25 15.26
C VAL A 347 9.81 16.22 16.40
N VAL A 348 10.36 15.02 16.15
CA VAL A 348 10.65 14.03 17.21
C VAL A 348 11.53 14.62 18.32
N ALA A 349 12.43 15.55 18.00
CA ALA A 349 13.31 16.19 18.99
C ALA A 349 12.53 17.01 20.05
N LEU A 350 11.27 17.37 19.77
CA LEU A 350 10.41 18.09 20.70
C LEU A 350 9.71 17.17 21.71
N ARG A 351 9.84 15.83 21.58
CA ARG A 351 9.08 14.86 22.40
C ARG A 351 9.20 15.10 23.92
N ASP A 352 10.36 15.51 24.40
CA ASP A 352 10.61 15.69 25.83
C ASP A 352 10.06 17.03 26.35
N ALA A 353 9.69 17.94 25.45
CA ALA A 353 9.20 19.29 25.75
C ALA A 353 7.67 19.45 25.58
N VAL A 354 7.02 18.54 24.85
CA VAL A 354 5.58 18.64 24.53
C VAL A 354 4.84 17.33 24.85
N SER A 355 3.53 17.42 25.07
CA SER A 355 2.67 16.24 25.24
C SER A 355 2.43 15.50 23.91
N PRO A 356 1.96 14.24 23.92
CA PRO A 356 1.61 13.49 22.72
C PRO A 356 0.60 14.24 21.84
N LEU A 357 -0.41 14.84 22.47
CA LEU A 357 -1.43 15.65 21.79
C LEU A 357 -0.80 16.85 21.06
N ALA A 358 0.08 17.59 21.74
CA ALA A 358 0.75 18.73 21.13
C ALA A 358 1.67 18.30 19.98
N LEU A 359 2.37 17.17 20.12
CA LEU A 359 3.22 16.61 19.07
C LEU A 359 2.40 16.22 17.83
N SER A 360 1.22 15.61 18.01
CA SER A 360 0.30 15.27 16.91
C SER A 360 -0.16 16.53 16.17
N TRP A 361 -0.60 17.57 16.89
CA TRP A 361 -0.98 18.84 16.27
C TRP A 361 0.16 19.55 15.54
N ILE A 362 1.39 19.53 16.08
CA ILE A 362 2.58 20.07 15.41
C ILE A 362 2.84 19.30 14.11
N THR A 363 2.73 17.97 14.14
CA THR A 363 2.93 17.12 12.96
C THR A 363 1.85 17.37 11.89
N ASN A 364 0.59 17.53 12.31
CA ASN A 364 -0.50 17.93 11.42
C ASN A 364 -0.26 19.33 10.82
N ALA A 365 0.28 20.27 11.60
CA ALA A 365 0.64 21.60 11.09
C ALA A 365 1.75 21.52 10.03
N VAL A 366 2.71 20.60 10.17
CA VAL A 366 3.72 20.32 9.13
C VAL A 366 3.05 19.80 7.85
N MET A 367 2.17 18.79 7.95
CA MET A 367 1.45 18.26 6.78
C MET A 367 0.58 19.33 6.09
N LEU A 368 -0.10 20.18 6.86
CA LEU A 368 -0.86 21.31 6.35
C LEU A 368 0.04 22.33 5.64
N ALA A 369 1.19 22.66 6.22
CA ALA A 369 2.16 23.56 5.59
C ALA A 369 2.70 23.00 4.26
N VAL A 370 2.91 21.68 4.18
CA VAL A 370 3.26 21.01 2.92
C VAL A 370 2.15 21.18 1.89
N LEU A 371 0.90 20.88 2.26
CA LEU A 371 -0.26 21.01 1.38
C LEU A 371 -0.38 22.44 0.82
N VAL A 372 -0.36 23.44 1.71
CA VAL A 372 -0.45 24.87 1.34
C VAL A 372 0.74 25.30 0.48
N GLY A 373 1.96 24.91 0.86
CA GLY A 373 3.18 25.24 0.11
C GLY A 373 3.17 24.66 -1.30
N ASP A 374 2.64 23.45 -1.44
CA ASP A 374 2.55 22.79 -2.74
C ASP A 374 1.49 23.43 -3.64
N VAL A 375 0.32 23.81 -3.10
CA VAL A 375 -0.72 24.59 -3.83
C VAL A 375 -0.17 25.98 -4.23
N GLY A 376 0.58 26.64 -3.35
CA GLY A 376 1.20 27.93 -3.62
C GLY A 376 2.24 27.88 -4.75
N LEU A 377 3.08 26.85 -4.78
CA LEU A 377 4.06 26.64 -5.86
C LEU A 377 3.40 26.36 -7.21
N GLN A 378 2.26 25.69 -7.23
CA GLN A 378 1.51 25.46 -8.46
C GLN A 378 0.98 26.76 -9.05
N ARG A 379 0.30 27.58 -8.25
CA ARG A 379 -0.27 28.86 -8.72
C ARG A 379 0.80 29.74 -9.35
N ARG A 380 2.02 29.76 -8.77
CA ARG A 380 3.16 30.49 -9.34
C ARG A 380 3.61 29.95 -10.71
N ARG A 381 3.59 28.62 -10.89
CA ARG A 381 3.97 28.00 -12.17
C ARG A 381 2.91 28.22 -13.25
N SER A 382 1.62 28.18 -12.91
CA SER A 382 0.56 28.48 -13.87
C SER A 382 0.59 29.96 -14.28
N SER A 383 0.78 30.89 -13.35
CA SER A 383 0.86 32.32 -13.66
C SER A 383 2.11 32.70 -14.46
N GLY A 384 3.24 32.00 -14.29
CA GLY A 384 4.47 32.26 -15.03
C GLY A 384 4.46 31.72 -16.48
N ASN A 385 3.56 30.80 -16.83
CA ASN A 385 3.43 30.28 -18.20
C ASN A 385 2.56 31.16 -19.11
N ASP A 386 1.72 32.03 -18.55
CA ASP A 386 0.92 33.00 -19.31
C ASP A 386 1.70 34.26 -19.75
N GLU A 387 2.96 34.41 -19.32
CA GLU A 387 3.83 35.57 -19.64
C GLU A 387 4.95 35.25 -20.67
N GLY A 388 4.88 34.13 -21.40
CA GLY A 388 5.82 33.78 -22.50
C GLY A 388 5.51 34.52 -23.82
N PRO A 389 6.52 34.87 -24.64
CA PRO A 389 6.54 36.12 -25.38
C PRO A 389 5.59 36.16 -26.58
N VAL A 390 4.77 37.21 -26.65
CA VAL A 390 4.30 37.77 -27.91
C VAL A 390 5.52 38.44 -28.56
N GLY A 391 6.24 37.68 -29.38
CA GLY A 391 7.40 38.14 -30.16
C GLY A 391 7.29 37.70 -31.59
#